data_AF-A0A949SQW0-F1
#
_entry.id   AF-A0A949SQW0-F1
#
_cell.length_a   1.000
_cell.length_b   1.000
_cell.length_c   1.000
_cell.angle_alpha   90.00
_cell.angle_beta   90.00
_cell.angle_gamma   90.00
#
_symmetry.space_group_name_H-M   'P 1'
#
loop_
_entity.id
_entity.type
_entity.pdbx_description
1 polymer ?
#
loop_
_entity_poly.entity_id
_entity_poly.type
_entity_poly.pdbx_seq_one_letter_code
_entity_poly.pdbx_strand_id
1 'polypeptide(L)'
;MSELTALHQLNSEAAFGAAFFISYANCFLKFWDHEAALSQILCIERPSTDRLTKGSNRYTRTGSKGVPVQAVKFYFYPKRPSTVEKLLSNFLYSRVVNSFSRPLQAGIFAWSVNVMKKIGILLFLAALIIGVAISGAFSFGPGPRDIFDLASLFKGEVGSGHIETSKRDVADFNKLKVGGVFDVEVSRGDKYSVEVIADDNLLPFIRTEVDGDTLSIYSDAKISKSSQLRVVITAPDIRKVKATGASKVLLKDVSNEELALNASGASKITASGSTALLTIDVSGASKVLGSDLASKQATVETSGASSADIKVSDSLNAHASGASHIRYVGSPGTLDVDRSGAGTVSQQTSN
;
A
#
# COMPACT_ATOMS: atom_id res chain seq x y z
N MET A 1 3.38 -51.89 -15.85
CA MET A 1 4.42 -51.77 -14.79
C MET A 1 5.49 -50.71 -15.11
N SER A 2 5.37 -49.91 -16.18
CA SER A 2 6.34 -48.86 -16.54
C SER A 2 5.83 -47.41 -16.40
N GLU A 3 4.53 -47.19 -16.17
CA GLU A 3 3.96 -45.82 -16.03
C GLU A 3 3.88 -45.32 -14.57
N LEU A 4 3.89 -46.21 -13.58
CA LEU A 4 3.82 -45.83 -12.16
C LEU A 4 5.17 -45.33 -11.60
N THR A 5 6.29 -45.63 -12.27
CA THR A 5 7.63 -45.20 -11.85
C THR A 5 7.95 -43.76 -12.31
N ALA A 6 7.33 -43.26 -13.39
CA ALA A 6 7.56 -41.90 -13.90
C ALA A 6 6.84 -40.81 -13.07
N LEU A 7 5.66 -41.13 -12.53
CA LEU A 7 4.89 -40.22 -11.66
C LEU A 7 5.57 -39.98 -10.31
N HIS A 8 6.40 -40.91 -9.84
CA HIS A 8 7.15 -40.74 -8.59
C HIS A 8 8.42 -39.90 -8.75
N GLN A 9 8.93 -39.74 -9.97
CA GLN A 9 10.12 -38.94 -10.31
C GLN A 9 9.79 -37.47 -10.58
N LEU A 10 8.62 -37.18 -11.19
CA LEU A 10 8.16 -35.82 -11.47
C LEU A 10 7.79 -35.02 -10.20
N ASN A 11 7.34 -35.71 -9.15
CA ASN A 11 6.99 -35.06 -7.88
C ASN A 11 8.22 -34.68 -7.03
N SER A 12 9.42 -35.22 -7.30
CA SER A 12 10.64 -34.82 -6.55
C SER A 12 11.32 -33.57 -7.13
N GLU A 13 11.19 -33.30 -8.43
CA GLU A 13 11.86 -32.15 -9.07
C GLU A 13 11.04 -30.85 -8.98
N ALA A 14 9.71 -30.91 -9.02
CA ALA A 14 8.85 -29.74 -8.76
C ALA A 14 8.97 -29.24 -7.29
N ALA A 15 9.18 -30.16 -6.34
CA ALA A 15 9.45 -29.83 -4.95
C ALA A 15 10.83 -29.15 -4.76
N PHE A 16 11.82 -29.50 -5.60
CA PHE A 16 13.15 -28.90 -5.57
C PHE A 16 13.17 -27.45 -6.09
N GLY A 17 12.40 -27.15 -7.14
CA GLY A 17 12.27 -25.79 -7.68
C GLY A 17 11.54 -24.82 -6.75
N ALA A 18 10.46 -25.26 -6.11
CA ALA A 18 9.71 -24.47 -5.13
C ALA A 18 10.52 -24.23 -3.84
N ALA A 19 11.31 -25.21 -3.39
CA ALA A 19 12.21 -25.06 -2.25
C ALA A 19 13.34 -24.06 -2.52
N PHE A 20 13.85 -23.98 -3.75
CA PHE A 20 14.85 -22.99 -4.15
C PHE A 20 14.31 -21.55 -4.13
N PHE A 21 13.08 -21.34 -4.62
CA PHE A 21 12.42 -20.03 -4.59
C PHE A 21 12.04 -19.57 -3.18
N ILE A 22 11.57 -20.47 -2.31
CA ILE A 22 11.27 -20.16 -0.91
C ILE A 22 12.56 -19.88 -0.12
N SER A 23 13.65 -20.57 -0.43
CA SER A 23 14.97 -20.32 0.17
C SER A 23 15.53 -18.95 -0.25
N TYR A 24 15.40 -18.56 -1.52
CA TYR A 24 15.83 -17.24 -2.00
C TYR A 24 14.96 -16.09 -1.45
N ALA A 25 13.64 -16.29 -1.35
CA ALA A 25 12.73 -15.31 -0.74
C ALA A 25 13.01 -15.13 0.76
N ASN A 26 13.30 -16.22 1.48
CA ASN A 26 13.68 -16.16 2.89
C ASN A 26 15.10 -15.60 3.11
N CYS A 27 16.02 -15.78 2.17
CA CYS A 27 17.35 -15.16 2.21
C CYS A 27 17.26 -13.64 1.95
N PHE A 28 16.38 -13.22 1.04
CA PHE A 28 16.11 -11.81 0.73
C PHE A 28 15.38 -11.10 1.89
N LEU A 29 14.47 -11.77 2.59
CA LEU A 29 13.85 -11.27 3.82
C LEU A 29 14.84 -11.18 4.99
N LYS A 30 15.75 -12.17 5.15
CA LYS A 30 16.81 -12.13 6.18
C LYS A 30 17.89 -11.08 5.93
N PHE A 31 18.18 -10.75 4.67
CA PHE A 31 19.11 -9.67 4.34
C PHE A 31 18.54 -8.30 4.73
N TRP A 32 17.20 -8.16 4.78
CA TRP A 32 16.53 -6.92 5.17
C TRP A 32 16.42 -6.72 6.69
N ASP A 33 16.33 -7.80 7.48
CA ASP A 33 16.29 -7.72 8.95
C ASP A 33 17.66 -7.39 9.59
N HIS A 34 18.77 -7.71 8.91
CA HIS A 34 20.11 -7.60 9.51
C HIS A 34 20.74 -6.20 9.47
N GLU A 35 20.24 -5.26 8.64
CA GLU A 35 20.69 -3.87 8.66
C GLU A 35 20.04 -3.02 9.77
N ALA A 36 18.93 -3.47 10.36
CA ALA A 36 18.35 -2.80 11.53
C ALA A 36 19.18 -3.03 12.81
N ALA A 37 19.93 -4.13 12.91
CA ALA A 37 20.72 -4.49 14.09
C ALA A 37 22.11 -3.82 14.16
N LEU A 38 22.62 -3.27 13.05
CA LEU A 38 23.94 -2.61 13.02
C LEU A 38 23.92 -1.14 13.44
N SER A 39 22.74 -0.58 13.74
CA SER A 39 22.60 0.80 14.23
C SER A 39 22.60 0.93 15.77
N GLN A 40 22.67 -0.18 16.54
CA GLN A 40 22.65 -0.15 18.01
C GLN A 40 23.97 -0.53 18.71
N ILE A 41 25.06 -0.81 17.99
CA ILE A 41 26.35 -1.25 18.59
C ILE A 41 27.41 -0.13 18.64
N LEU A 42 27.05 1.12 18.32
CA LEU A 42 27.95 2.29 18.41
C LEU A 42 27.45 3.34 19.42
N CYS A 43 27.17 2.91 20.65
CA CYS A 43 27.14 3.78 21.82
C CYS A 43 28.00 3.17 22.93
N ILE A 44 29.33 3.28 22.79
CA ILE A 44 30.21 3.18 23.96
C ILE A 44 30.28 4.59 24.56
N GLU A 45 29.49 4.80 25.61
CA GLU A 45 29.60 5.96 26.49
C GLU A 45 30.98 6.01 27.15
N ARG A 46 31.59 7.21 27.12
CA ARG A 46 32.75 7.55 27.96
C ARG A 46 32.32 7.50 29.43
N PRO A 47 33.05 6.83 30.33
CA PRO A 47 32.81 6.99 31.75
C PRO A 47 33.47 8.30 32.22
N SER A 48 32.64 9.24 32.66
CA SER A 48 33.02 10.39 33.47
C SER A 48 33.56 9.92 34.82
N THR A 49 34.74 10.41 35.19
CA THR A 49 35.26 10.39 36.56
C THR A 49 34.32 11.16 37.48
N ASP A 50 33.86 10.55 38.57
CA ASP A 50 33.81 11.24 39.85
C ASP A 50 33.68 10.30 41.06
N ARG A 51 34.31 10.75 42.16
CA ARG A 51 34.41 10.12 43.49
C ARG A 51 33.03 10.02 44.15
N LEU A 52 32.83 9.02 45.03
CA LEU A 52 32.58 9.22 46.47
C LEU A 52 32.35 7.88 47.23
N THR A 53 33.20 7.67 48.25
CA THR A 53 32.98 7.09 49.60
C THR A 53 32.23 5.76 49.87
N LYS A 54 33.00 4.85 50.48
CA LYS A 54 32.72 3.97 51.66
C LYS A 54 31.25 3.68 52.03
N GLY A 55 30.93 2.38 52.14
CA GLY A 55 29.82 1.90 52.98
C GLY A 55 29.73 0.37 53.00
N SER A 56 30.20 -0.25 54.08
CA SER A 56 29.98 -1.66 54.41
C SER A 56 28.50 -1.93 54.67
N ASN A 57 27.96 -3.06 54.22
CA ASN A 57 27.15 -3.88 55.13
C ASN A 57 26.97 -5.33 54.69
N ARG A 58 26.97 -6.15 55.73
CA ARG A 58 26.91 -7.60 55.81
C ARG A 58 25.43 -7.97 55.97
N TYR A 59 24.93 -8.98 55.25
CA TYR A 59 23.72 -9.68 55.64
C TYR A 59 23.92 -11.19 55.51
N THR A 60 23.69 -11.88 56.63
CA THR A 60 23.59 -13.32 56.80
C THR A 60 22.13 -13.67 57.08
N ARG A 61 21.58 -14.70 56.43
CA ARG A 61 21.04 -15.96 57.02
C ARG A 61 20.09 -16.71 56.08
N THR A 62 20.44 -17.98 55.84
CA THR A 62 19.66 -19.25 55.96
C THR A 62 18.16 -19.23 55.64
N GLY A 63 17.56 -20.17 54.88
CA GLY A 63 18.03 -21.42 54.27
C GLY A 63 16.82 -22.35 54.04
N SER A 64 16.90 -23.33 53.13
CA SER A 64 16.21 -24.64 53.20
C SER A 64 16.38 -25.43 51.90
N LYS A 65 17.10 -26.55 52.00
CA LYS A 65 16.97 -27.81 51.24
C LYS A 65 17.15 -27.75 49.71
N GLY A 66 18.32 -28.21 49.24
CA GLY A 66 18.56 -28.60 47.86
C GLY A 66 20.02 -29.02 47.65
N VAL A 67 20.23 -30.25 47.23
CA VAL A 67 21.50 -30.96 47.01
C VAL A 67 22.52 -30.11 46.21
N PRO A 68 23.82 -30.07 46.58
CA PRO A 68 24.82 -29.33 45.80
C PRO A 68 25.24 -30.13 44.55
N VAL A 69 24.87 -29.62 43.37
CA VAL A 69 25.50 -30.03 42.10
C VAL A 69 26.85 -29.30 42.01
N GLN A 70 27.94 -30.03 42.14
CA GLN A 70 29.27 -29.55 41.79
C GLN A 70 29.36 -29.37 40.27
N ALA A 71 29.23 -28.14 39.79
CA ALA A 71 29.65 -27.77 38.45
C ALA A 71 30.96 -26.99 38.56
N VAL A 72 32.06 -27.68 38.28
CA VAL A 72 33.42 -27.13 38.19
C VAL A 72 33.47 -26.14 37.03
N LYS A 73 33.58 -24.84 37.34
CA LYS A 73 33.82 -23.80 36.35
C LYS A 73 35.33 -23.73 36.09
N PHE A 74 35.76 -24.25 34.94
CA PHE A 74 37.13 -24.09 34.46
C PHE A 74 37.39 -22.62 34.13
N TYR A 75 38.12 -21.93 34.98
CA TYR A 75 38.74 -20.65 34.63
C TYR A 75 40.05 -20.94 33.91
N PHE A 76 40.05 -20.80 32.59
CA PHE A 76 41.29 -20.68 31.83
C PHE A 76 41.95 -19.35 32.20
N TYR A 77 43.03 -19.43 32.97
CA TYR A 77 43.99 -18.33 33.10
C TYR A 77 44.85 -18.30 31.82
N PRO A 78 44.81 -17.23 30.99
CA PRO A 78 45.87 -17.05 30.02
C PRO A 78 47.17 -16.70 30.76
N LYS A 79 48.21 -17.51 30.50
CA LYS A 79 49.59 -17.29 30.95
C LYS A 79 50.02 -15.85 30.69
N ARG A 80 50.67 -15.23 31.69
CA ARG A 80 51.46 -14.00 31.50
C ARG A 80 52.57 -14.28 30.47
N PRO A 81 52.69 -13.51 29.38
CA PRO A 81 53.92 -13.47 28.61
C PRO A 81 54.94 -12.60 29.34
N SER A 82 56.16 -13.12 29.43
CA SER A 82 57.35 -12.47 29.99
C SER A 82 57.75 -11.21 29.23
N THR A 83 58.44 -10.33 29.94
CA THR A 83 58.81 -8.93 29.67
C THR A 83 59.72 -8.67 28.45
N VAL A 84 59.61 -9.41 27.34
CA VAL A 84 60.46 -9.18 26.14
C VAL A 84 59.68 -9.03 24.82
N GLU A 85 58.37 -9.33 24.78
CA GLU A 85 57.57 -9.19 23.54
C GLU A 85 56.72 -7.92 23.42
N LYS A 86 56.87 -6.94 24.33
CA LYS A 86 56.15 -5.64 24.26
C LYS A 86 56.89 -4.51 23.54
N LEU A 87 58.11 -4.75 23.03
CA LEU A 87 58.94 -3.72 22.42
C LEU A 87 59.06 -3.79 20.90
N LEU A 88 58.41 -4.75 20.22
CA LEU A 88 58.47 -4.86 18.75
C LEU A 88 57.14 -4.62 18.01
N SER A 89 55.99 -4.49 18.68
CA SER A 89 54.72 -4.17 17.99
C SER A 89 54.39 -2.67 17.91
N ASN A 90 55.07 -1.82 18.68
CA ASN A 90 54.83 -0.36 18.71
C ASN A 90 55.76 0.47 17.81
N PHE A 91 56.68 -0.14 17.06
CA PHE A 91 57.59 0.60 16.16
C PHE A 91 57.29 0.44 14.67
N LEU A 92 56.29 -0.37 14.28
CA LEU A 92 55.87 -0.51 12.87
C LEU A 92 54.44 -0.02 12.57
N TYR A 93 53.66 0.39 13.58
CA TYR A 93 52.30 0.91 13.35
C TYR A 93 52.23 2.43 13.15
N SER A 94 53.28 3.19 13.48
CA SER A 94 53.26 4.66 13.39
C SER A 94 53.84 5.23 12.08
N ARG A 95 54.20 4.41 11.09
CA ARG A 95 54.76 4.88 9.80
C ARG A 95 54.01 4.45 8.54
N VAL A 96 52.89 3.73 8.63
CA VAL A 96 52.08 3.37 7.46
C VAL A 96 50.71 4.06 7.43
N VAL A 97 50.19 4.55 8.57
CA VAL A 97 48.85 5.15 8.65
C VAL A 97 48.82 6.67 8.37
N ASN A 98 49.97 7.33 8.18
CA ASN A 98 50.04 8.79 8.07
C ASN A 98 50.47 9.35 6.69
N SER A 99 50.23 8.62 5.58
CA SER A 99 50.58 9.12 4.23
C SER A 99 49.44 9.12 3.20
N PHE A 100 48.18 9.02 3.59
CA PHE A 100 47.07 9.21 2.64
C PHE A 100 45.93 10.02 3.26
N SER A 101 46.19 11.31 3.47
CA SER A 101 45.17 12.31 3.70
C SER A 101 45.37 13.48 2.73
N ARG A 102 44.79 13.35 1.52
CA ARG A 102 44.35 14.50 0.72
C ARG A 102 43.04 14.19 -0.02
N PRO A 103 42.18 15.21 -0.21
CA PRO A 103 40.75 15.05 -0.40
C PRO A 103 40.38 15.13 -1.89
N LEU A 104 39.64 14.14 -2.40
CA LEU A 104 38.92 14.25 -3.67
C LEU A 104 37.66 13.38 -3.55
N GLN A 105 36.55 13.92 -4.07
CA GLN A 105 35.19 13.33 -4.13
C GLN A 105 34.25 13.65 -2.95
N ALA A 106 34.06 14.94 -2.70
CA ALA A 106 32.73 15.44 -2.39
C ALA A 106 31.98 15.66 -3.73
N GLY A 107 30.99 14.81 -4.01
CA GLY A 107 30.16 14.91 -5.20
C GLY A 107 30.00 13.55 -5.86
N ILE A 108 28.75 13.06 -5.87
CA ILE A 108 28.21 11.81 -6.44
C ILE A 108 27.73 10.87 -5.31
N PHE A 109 26.42 10.61 -5.32
CA PHE A 109 25.62 9.78 -4.39
C PHE A 109 25.14 10.40 -3.05
N ALA A 110 24.38 11.49 -3.15
CA ALA A 110 23.23 11.69 -2.27
C ALA A 110 21.94 11.52 -3.08
N TRP A 111 21.67 10.29 -3.54
CA TRP A 111 20.37 9.98 -4.13
C TRP A 111 19.35 9.83 -3.01
N SER A 112 18.29 10.64 -3.05
CA SER A 112 17.20 10.58 -2.07
C SER A 112 16.67 9.15 -1.98
N VAL A 113 16.47 8.65 -0.75
CA VAL A 113 15.91 7.31 -0.46
C VAL A 113 14.62 7.03 -1.25
N ASN A 114 13.86 8.08 -1.59
CA ASN A 114 12.66 7.98 -2.41
C ASN A 114 12.94 7.58 -3.87
N VAL A 115 14.11 7.94 -4.41
CA VAL A 115 14.50 7.59 -5.78
C VAL A 115 14.96 6.14 -5.84
N MET A 116 15.69 5.65 -4.84
CA MET A 116 16.05 4.23 -4.74
C MET A 116 14.82 3.32 -4.57
N LYS A 117 13.82 3.74 -3.78
CA LYS A 117 12.54 3.02 -3.64
C LYS A 117 11.77 2.93 -4.96
N LYS A 118 11.73 4.01 -5.74
CA LYS A 118 11.06 4.04 -7.05
C LYS A 118 11.75 3.13 -8.06
N ILE A 119 13.08 3.10 -8.08
CA ILE A 119 13.85 2.20 -8.96
C ILE A 119 13.60 0.73 -8.57
N GLY A 120 13.59 0.42 -7.26
CA GLY A 120 13.31 -0.94 -6.78
C GLY A 120 11.95 -1.48 -7.23
N ILE A 121 10.89 -0.66 -7.13
CA ILE A 121 9.55 -1.05 -7.59
C ILE A 121 9.51 -1.22 -9.12
N LEU A 122 10.18 -0.34 -9.86
CA LEU A 122 10.23 -0.43 -11.32
C LEU A 122 10.95 -1.72 -11.78
N LEU A 123 12.04 -2.10 -11.11
CA LEU A 123 12.77 -3.33 -11.39
C LEU A 123 11.97 -4.58 -11.01
N PHE A 124 11.21 -4.53 -9.91
CA PHE A 124 10.32 -5.63 -9.52
C PHE A 124 9.19 -5.83 -10.53
N LEU A 125 8.55 -4.75 -11.00
CA LEU A 125 7.52 -4.82 -12.04
C LEU A 125 8.08 -5.30 -13.38
N ALA A 126 9.28 -4.84 -13.75
CA ALA A 126 9.96 -5.34 -14.95
C ALA A 126 10.30 -6.83 -14.85
N ALA A 127 10.81 -7.29 -13.69
CA ALA A 127 11.10 -8.69 -13.44
C ALA A 127 9.84 -9.57 -13.45
N LEU A 128 8.70 -9.06 -12.95
CA LEU A 128 7.41 -9.74 -13.03
C LEU A 128 6.97 -9.94 -14.49
N ILE A 129 7.07 -8.89 -15.31
CA ILE A 129 6.72 -8.94 -16.74
C ILE A 129 7.66 -9.89 -17.51
N ILE A 130 8.95 -9.83 -17.21
CA ILE A 130 9.97 -10.70 -17.83
C ILE A 130 9.79 -12.16 -17.38
N GLY A 131 9.47 -12.41 -16.11
CA GLY A 131 9.20 -13.75 -15.59
C GLY A 131 7.99 -14.41 -16.26
N VAL A 132 6.92 -13.64 -16.49
CA VAL A 132 5.75 -14.09 -17.26
C VAL A 132 6.13 -14.36 -18.72
N ALA A 133 6.93 -13.49 -19.36
CA ALA A 133 7.36 -13.69 -20.73
C ALA A 133 8.28 -14.91 -20.92
N ILE A 134 9.19 -15.17 -19.98
CA ILE A 134 10.14 -16.30 -20.05
C ILE A 134 9.46 -17.64 -19.74
N SER A 135 8.37 -17.65 -18.96
CA SER A 135 7.59 -18.89 -18.73
C SER A 135 6.99 -19.48 -20.02
N GLY A 136 6.77 -18.67 -21.06
CA GLY A 136 6.37 -19.14 -22.39
C GLY A 136 7.51 -19.72 -23.26
N ALA A 137 8.78 -19.51 -22.88
CA ALA A 137 9.94 -19.89 -23.68
C ALA A 137 10.56 -21.26 -23.31
N PHE A 138 10.19 -21.85 -22.17
CA PHE A 138 10.73 -23.14 -21.69
C PHE A 138 9.76 -24.33 -21.89
N SER A 139 9.03 -24.38 -23.00
CA SER A 139 8.20 -25.53 -23.36
C SER A 139 9.02 -26.59 -24.11
N PHE A 140 9.59 -27.56 -23.38
CA PHE A 140 10.18 -28.77 -23.97
C PHE A 140 9.06 -29.76 -24.38
N GLY A 141 8.53 -29.61 -25.60
CA GLY A 141 7.63 -30.60 -26.24
C GLY A 141 6.71 -30.01 -27.30
N PRO A 142 6.25 -30.79 -28.31
CA PRO A 142 5.25 -30.35 -29.28
C PRO A 142 3.86 -30.38 -28.63
N GLY A 143 3.61 -29.42 -27.73
CA GLY A 143 2.30 -29.13 -27.16
C GLY A 143 1.60 -27.99 -27.92
N PRO A 144 0.28 -27.82 -27.76
CA PRO A 144 -0.49 -26.80 -28.46
C PRO A 144 0.06 -25.41 -28.16
N ARG A 145 0.26 -24.59 -29.20
CA ARG A 145 0.93 -23.28 -29.17
C ARG A 145 0.12 -22.16 -28.48
N ASP A 146 -0.91 -22.50 -27.70
CA ASP A 146 -1.94 -21.58 -27.20
C ASP A 146 -1.93 -21.43 -25.66
N ILE A 147 -0.79 -21.62 -24.98
CA ILE A 147 -0.74 -21.60 -23.50
C ILE A 147 -0.64 -20.17 -22.94
N PHE A 148 -0.30 -19.15 -23.74
CA PHE A 148 -0.29 -17.75 -23.30
C PHE A 148 -0.69 -16.76 -24.42
N ASP A 149 -1.93 -16.86 -24.90
CA ASP A 149 -2.53 -15.72 -25.62
C ASP A 149 -2.93 -14.64 -24.61
N LEU A 150 -1.93 -13.91 -24.10
CA LEU A 150 -2.13 -12.77 -23.21
C LEU A 150 -2.97 -11.67 -23.89
N ALA A 151 -3.03 -11.65 -25.23
CA ALA A 151 -3.86 -10.71 -25.99
C ALA A 151 -5.36 -11.09 -25.92
N SER A 152 -5.70 -12.38 -25.84
CA SER A 152 -7.08 -12.82 -25.60
C SER A 152 -7.66 -12.31 -24.27
N LEU A 153 -6.82 -12.13 -23.25
CA LEU A 153 -7.22 -11.48 -21.99
C LEU A 153 -7.58 -10.01 -22.17
N PHE A 154 -7.15 -9.34 -23.25
CA PHE A 154 -7.48 -7.95 -23.59
C PHE A 154 -8.45 -7.81 -24.78
N LYS A 155 -9.01 -8.91 -25.27
CA LYS A 155 -10.07 -8.86 -26.29
C LYS A 155 -11.31 -8.24 -25.64
N GLY A 156 -11.69 -7.07 -26.12
CA GLY A 156 -12.83 -6.31 -25.63
C GLY A 156 -13.40 -5.46 -26.75
N GLU A 157 -14.63 -5.04 -26.57
CA GLU A 157 -15.36 -4.26 -27.54
C GLU A 157 -14.66 -2.92 -27.78
N VAL A 158 -14.58 -2.55 -29.05
CA VAL A 158 -13.96 -1.32 -29.51
C VAL A 158 -15.09 -0.39 -29.94
N GLY A 159 -15.15 0.80 -29.33
CA GLY A 159 -16.10 1.84 -29.70
C GLY A 159 -15.97 2.24 -31.16
N SER A 160 -17.11 2.48 -31.80
CA SER A 160 -17.22 2.86 -33.21
C SER A 160 -16.64 4.24 -33.52
N GLY A 161 -16.57 5.14 -32.53
CA GLY A 161 -16.25 6.55 -32.71
C GLY A 161 -17.49 7.45 -32.84
N HIS A 162 -18.70 6.88 -32.96
CA HIS A 162 -19.94 7.63 -33.11
C HIS A 162 -20.62 7.80 -31.76
N ILE A 163 -20.48 9.00 -31.18
CA ILE A 163 -21.07 9.32 -29.88
C ILE A 163 -22.57 9.49 -30.00
N GLU A 164 -23.31 8.74 -29.20
CA GLU A 164 -24.76 8.83 -29.07
C GLU A 164 -25.17 8.98 -27.59
N THR A 165 -26.32 9.59 -27.36
CA THR A 165 -26.89 9.79 -26.02
C THR A 165 -28.16 8.97 -25.86
N SER A 166 -28.18 8.06 -24.90
CA SER A 166 -29.33 7.22 -24.56
C SER A 166 -29.90 7.64 -23.21
N LYS A 167 -31.17 8.07 -23.21
CA LYS A 167 -31.92 8.31 -21.97
C LYS A 167 -32.42 7.00 -21.42
N ARG A 168 -32.23 6.78 -20.12
CA ARG A 168 -32.62 5.56 -19.42
C ARG A 168 -33.82 5.87 -18.53
N ASP A 169 -34.88 5.09 -18.71
CA ASP A 169 -36.01 5.11 -17.80
C ASP A 169 -35.66 4.22 -16.60
N VAL A 170 -35.57 4.83 -15.41
CA VAL A 170 -35.14 4.18 -14.19
C VAL A 170 -36.08 4.56 -13.05
N ALA A 171 -36.30 3.62 -12.13
CA ALA A 171 -37.02 3.89 -10.90
C ALA A 171 -36.23 4.86 -9.99
N ASP A 172 -36.89 5.40 -8.96
CA ASP A 172 -36.26 6.28 -7.98
C ASP A 172 -35.13 5.55 -7.22
N PHE A 173 -34.05 6.27 -6.93
CA PHE A 173 -32.89 5.74 -6.20
C PHE A 173 -32.27 6.82 -5.29
N ASN A 174 -31.51 6.38 -4.30
CA ASN A 174 -30.71 7.28 -3.46
C ASN A 174 -29.28 6.74 -3.21
N LYS A 175 -28.97 5.54 -3.72
CA LYS A 175 -27.64 4.96 -3.72
C LYS A 175 -27.16 4.75 -5.15
N LEU A 176 -25.87 4.92 -5.36
CA LEU A 176 -25.22 4.75 -6.64
C LEU A 176 -24.07 3.76 -6.52
N LYS A 177 -24.02 2.78 -7.41
CA LYS A 177 -22.94 1.82 -7.55
C LYS A 177 -22.39 1.90 -8.98
N VAL A 178 -21.16 2.38 -9.11
CA VAL A 178 -20.46 2.53 -10.38
C VAL A 178 -19.34 1.51 -10.46
N GLY A 179 -19.33 0.70 -11.50
CA GLY A 179 -18.27 -0.27 -11.77
C GLY A 179 -17.74 -0.14 -13.20
N GLY A 180 -16.45 -0.37 -13.38
CA GLY A 180 -15.80 -0.30 -14.69
C GLY A 180 -15.00 0.98 -14.86
N VAL A 181 -15.14 1.62 -16.03
CA VAL A 181 -14.32 2.75 -16.50
C VAL A 181 -15.15 4.00 -16.79
N PHE A 182 -16.31 4.12 -16.15
CA PHE A 182 -17.24 5.22 -16.40
C PHE A 182 -16.83 6.52 -15.71
N ASP A 183 -17.03 7.62 -16.42
CA ASP A 183 -17.07 8.97 -15.90
C ASP A 183 -18.52 9.34 -15.56
N VAL A 184 -18.86 9.39 -14.28
CA VAL A 184 -20.21 9.68 -13.82
C VAL A 184 -20.28 11.08 -13.24
N GLU A 185 -21.22 11.88 -13.71
CA GLU A 185 -21.54 13.20 -13.18
C GLU A 185 -22.93 13.16 -12.56
N VAL A 186 -23.03 13.55 -11.31
CA VAL A 186 -24.25 13.56 -10.52
C VAL A 186 -24.50 14.99 -10.07
N SER A 187 -25.66 15.53 -10.43
CA SER A 187 -26.11 16.86 -10.00
C SER A 187 -27.43 16.77 -9.25
N ARG A 188 -27.61 17.60 -8.24
CA ARG A 188 -28.88 17.70 -7.52
C ARG A 188 -29.97 18.28 -8.43
N GLY A 189 -31.16 17.67 -8.44
CA GLY A 189 -32.33 18.23 -9.13
C GLY A 189 -33.63 17.54 -8.73
N ASP A 190 -34.78 18.16 -9.03
CA ASP A 190 -36.10 17.72 -8.54
C ASP A 190 -36.63 16.44 -9.22
N LYS A 191 -35.97 15.97 -10.28
CA LYS A 191 -36.40 14.81 -11.07
C LYS A 191 -35.25 13.83 -11.22
N TYR A 192 -35.60 12.55 -11.22
CA TYR A 192 -34.70 11.47 -11.59
C TYR A 192 -34.48 11.47 -13.10
N SER A 193 -33.22 11.54 -13.53
CA SER A 193 -32.83 11.42 -14.93
C SER A 193 -31.48 10.73 -15.04
N VAL A 194 -31.35 9.78 -15.95
CA VAL A 194 -30.09 9.10 -16.26
C VAL A 194 -29.88 9.12 -17.76
N GLU A 195 -28.77 9.72 -18.19
CA GLU A 195 -28.37 9.81 -19.59
C GLU A 195 -26.99 9.19 -19.77
N VAL A 196 -26.88 8.21 -20.67
CA VAL A 196 -25.63 7.52 -21.00
C VAL A 196 -25.11 8.05 -22.32
N ILE A 197 -23.89 8.55 -22.34
CA ILE A 197 -23.21 9.13 -23.49
C ILE A 197 -22.00 8.25 -23.81
N ALA A 198 -22.08 7.50 -24.91
CA ALA A 198 -21.04 6.56 -25.34
C ALA A 198 -21.06 6.34 -26.86
N ASP A 199 -20.11 5.55 -27.37
CA ASP A 199 -20.17 5.07 -28.76
C ASP A 199 -21.44 4.21 -28.97
N ASP A 200 -22.13 4.39 -30.10
CA ASP A 200 -23.41 3.74 -30.46
C ASP A 200 -23.42 2.22 -30.23
N ASN A 201 -22.34 1.54 -30.64
CA ASN A 201 -22.16 0.11 -30.52
C ASN A 201 -21.92 -0.36 -29.07
N LEU A 202 -21.55 0.56 -28.16
CA LEU A 202 -21.32 0.27 -26.75
C LEU A 202 -22.56 0.49 -25.88
N LEU A 203 -23.49 1.36 -26.30
CA LEU A 203 -24.72 1.66 -25.55
C LEU A 203 -25.54 0.41 -25.16
N PRO A 204 -25.66 -0.65 -25.97
CA PRO A 204 -26.39 -1.86 -25.59
C PRO A 204 -25.72 -2.66 -24.47
N PHE A 205 -24.39 -2.55 -24.31
CA PHE A 205 -23.62 -3.27 -23.30
C PHE A 205 -23.58 -2.56 -21.95
N ILE A 206 -23.86 -1.24 -21.93
CA ILE A 206 -23.90 -0.44 -20.70
C ILE A 206 -25.26 -0.65 -20.02
N ARG A 207 -25.23 -1.27 -18.84
CA ARG A 207 -26.41 -1.53 -18.01
C ARG A 207 -26.59 -0.45 -16.96
N THR A 208 -27.84 -0.04 -16.80
CA THR A 208 -28.30 0.92 -15.79
C THR A 208 -29.54 0.34 -15.15
N GLU A 209 -29.38 -0.35 -14.02
CA GLU A 209 -30.45 -1.10 -13.36
C GLU A 209 -30.62 -0.60 -11.93
N VAL A 210 -31.87 -0.47 -11.49
CA VAL A 210 -32.20 -0.10 -10.11
C VAL A 210 -32.69 -1.34 -9.37
N ASP A 211 -31.98 -1.73 -8.32
CA ASP A 211 -32.41 -2.77 -7.38
C ASP A 211 -32.66 -2.14 -6.00
N GLY A 212 -33.91 -2.16 -5.58
CA GLY A 212 -34.39 -1.43 -4.40
C GLY A 212 -34.20 0.08 -4.56
N ASP A 213 -33.19 0.63 -3.87
CA ASP A 213 -32.84 2.06 -3.88
C ASP A 213 -31.46 2.34 -4.51
N THR A 214 -30.84 1.31 -5.10
CA THR A 214 -29.48 1.36 -5.63
C THR A 214 -29.46 1.29 -7.15
N LEU A 215 -29.07 2.39 -7.79
CA LEU A 215 -28.75 2.41 -9.21
C LEU A 215 -27.36 1.79 -9.43
N SER A 216 -27.30 0.71 -10.19
CA SER A 216 -26.07 0.03 -10.60
C SER A 216 -25.74 0.37 -12.05
N ILE A 217 -24.52 0.88 -12.27
CA ILE A 217 -23.97 1.19 -13.59
C ILE A 217 -22.76 0.28 -13.81
N TYR A 218 -22.85 -0.57 -14.83
CA TYR A 218 -21.79 -1.50 -15.21
C TYR A 218 -21.87 -1.80 -16.71
N SER A 219 -20.89 -2.55 -17.21
CA SER A 219 -20.87 -3.03 -18.59
C SER A 219 -20.89 -4.55 -18.59
N ASP A 220 -21.76 -5.16 -19.41
CA ASP A 220 -21.79 -6.61 -19.63
C ASP A 220 -20.56 -7.09 -20.42
N ALA A 221 -20.02 -6.23 -21.28
CA ALA A 221 -18.86 -6.51 -22.10
C ALA A 221 -17.60 -5.84 -21.53
N LYS A 222 -16.46 -6.48 -21.74
CA LYS A 222 -15.16 -5.83 -21.55
C LYS A 222 -14.99 -4.80 -22.65
N ILE A 223 -14.87 -3.53 -22.30
CA ILE A 223 -14.61 -2.45 -23.25
C ILE A 223 -13.10 -2.19 -23.27
N SER A 224 -12.48 -2.31 -24.43
CA SER A 224 -11.02 -2.10 -24.57
C SER A 224 -10.68 -0.67 -24.98
N LYS A 225 -11.50 -0.06 -25.84
CA LYS A 225 -11.33 1.33 -26.29
C LYS A 225 -12.70 1.94 -26.49
N SER A 226 -12.88 3.17 -26.01
CA SER A 226 -14.07 3.97 -26.27
C SER A 226 -13.65 5.42 -26.40
N SER A 227 -14.42 6.18 -27.18
CA SER A 227 -14.25 7.63 -27.32
C SER A 227 -14.62 8.34 -26.02
N GLN A 228 -15.73 7.91 -25.39
CA GLN A 228 -16.23 8.46 -24.13
C GLN A 228 -17.18 7.46 -23.47
N LEU A 229 -17.11 7.32 -22.14
CA LEU A 229 -18.06 6.52 -21.35
C LEU A 229 -18.58 7.39 -20.20
N ARG A 230 -19.47 8.32 -20.53
CA ARG A 230 -20.00 9.29 -19.57
C ARG A 230 -21.44 8.95 -19.20
N VAL A 231 -21.77 9.06 -17.92
CA VAL A 231 -23.15 8.98 -17.44
C VAL A 231 -23.49 10.25 -16.68
N VAL A 232 -24.58 10.91 -17.07
CA VAL A 232 -25.09 12.11 -16.41
C VAL A 232 -26.33 11.71 -15.63
N ILE A 233 -26.33 12.02 -14.34
CA ILE A 233 -27.38 11.65 -13.40
C ILE A 233 -27.91 12.91 -12.72
N THR A 234 -29.23 13.04 -12.71
CA THR A 234 -29.93 14.04 -11.88
C THR A 234 -30.78 13.31 -10.87
N ALA A 235 -30.66 13.68 -9.60
CA ALA A 235 -31.46 13.12 -8.51
C ALA A 235 -31.61 14.13 -7.35
N PRO A 236 -32.70 14.09 -6.57
CA PRO A 236 -32.93 15.04 -5.47
C PRO A 236 -32.04 14.77 -4.26
N ASP A 237 -31.80 13.50 -3.92
CA ASP A 237 -30.99 13.08 -2.77
C ASP A 237 -30.17 11.83 -3.09
N ILE A 238 -28.86 11.90 -2.86
CA ILE A 238 -27.93 10.78 -3.00
C ILE A 238 -27.21 10.62 -1.66
N ARG A 239 -27.42 9.48 -1.01
CA ARG A 239 -26.90 9.18 0.33
C ARG A 239 -25.70 8.25 0.31
N LYS A 240 -25.52 7.49 -0.77
CA LYS A 240 -24.40 6.54 -0.88
C LYS A 240 -23.87 6.47 -2.29
N VAL A 241 -22.56 6.53 -2.43
CA VAL A 241 -21.86 6.32 -3.69
C VAL A 241 -20.77 5.28 -3.49
N LYS A 242 -20.80 4.22 -4.30
CA LYS A 242 -19.79 3.19 -4.35
C LYS A 242 -19.13 3.18 -5.74
N ALA A 243 -17.90 3.65 -5.83
CA ALA A 243 -17.09 3.63 -7.04
C ALA A 243 -16.09 2.47 -6.98
N THR A 244 -16.07 1.66 -8.04
CA THR A 244 -15.19 0.49 -8.17
C THR A 244 -14.57 0.45 -9.56
N GLY A 245 -13.47 -0.30 -9.71
CA GLY A 245 -12.73 -0.36 -10.98
C GLY A 245 -11.85 0.87 -11.18
N ALA A 246 -11.89 1.45 -12.38
CA ALA A 246 -11.19 2.69 -12.74
C ALA A 246 -12.21 3.80 -13.08
N SER A 247 -13.26 3.89 -12.26
CA SER A 247 -14.34 4.86 -12.44
C SER A 247 -14.03 6.20 -11.79
N LYS A 248 -14.60 7.25 -12.37
CA LYS A 248 -14.55 8.61 -11.83
C LYS A 248 -15.97 9.08 -11.56
N VAL A 249 -16.24 9.56 -10.35
CA VAL A 249 -17.55 10.07 -9.97
C VAL A 249 -17.42 11.50 -9.49
N LEU A 250 -18.24 12.39 -10.04
CA LEU A 250 -18.33 13.80 -9.67
C LEU A 250 -19.73 14.07 -9.11
N LEU A 251 -19.82 14.32 -7.80
CA LEU A 251 -21.03 14.73 -7.10
C LEU A 251 -21.01 16.25 -6.94
N LYS A 252 -22.00 16.94 -7.51
CA LYS A 252 -22.13 18.39 -7.45
C LYS A 252 -23.29 18.81 -6.57
N ASP A 253 -23.01 19.75 -5.67
CA ASP A 253 -23.99 20.47 -4.85
C ASP A 253 -24.92 19.55 -4.05
N VAL A 254 -24.33 18.51 -3.44
CA VAL A 254 -25.09 17.60 -2.57
C VAL A 254 -25.52 18.33 -1.30
N SER A 255 -26.72 18.02 -0.83
CA SER A 255 -27.27 18.55 0.43
C SER A 255 -28.14 17.48 1.07
N ASN A 256 -27.57 16.79 2.05
CA ASN A 256 -28.19 15.66 2.74
C ASN A 256 -27.78 15.61 4.22
N GLU A 257 -28.48 14.79 5.01
CA GLU A 257 -28.09 14.55 6.40
C GLU A 257 -26.91 13.58 6.51
N GLU A 258 -26.87 12.55 5.64
CA GLU A 258 -25.86 11.52 5.65
C GLU A 258 -25.36 11.24 4.23
N LEU A 259 -24.05 11.13 4.08
CA LEU A 259 -23.38 10.74 2.84
C LEU A 259 -22.28 9.71 3.09
N ALA A 260 -22.40 8.57 2.44
CA ALA A 260 -21.39 7.52 2.42
C ALA A 260 -20.68 7.44 1.06
N LEU A 261 -19.35 7.62 1.05
CA LEU A 261 -18.52 7.54 -0.16
C LEU A 261 -17.54 6.37 -0.04
N ASN A 262 -17.73 5.35 -0.87
CA ASN A 262 -16.88 4.17 -0.89
C ASN A 262 -16.15 4.11 -2.23
N ALA A 263 -14.82 4.07 -2.20
CA ALA A 263 -13.99 4.04 -3.39
C ALA A 263 -12.96 2.91 -3.30
N SER A 264 -12.97 1.99 -4.27
CA SER A 264 -12.00 0.90 -4.35
C SER A 264 -11.46 0.66 -5.76
N GLY A 265 -10.37 -0.11 -5.87
CA GLY A 265 -9.68 -0.35 -7.14
C GLY A 265 -8.70 0.77 -7.49
N ALA A 266 -9.04 1.56 -8.49
CA ALA A 266 -8.32 2.74 -8.97
C ALA A 266 -9.32 3.87 -9.28
N SER A 267 -10.28 4.07 -8.38
CA SER A 267 -11.40 4.99 -8.59
C SER A 267 -11.15 6.38 -8.01
N LYS A 268 -11.86 7.39 -8.53
CA LYS A 268 -11.80 8.76 -8.04
C LYS A 268 -13.19 9.29 -7.77
N ILE A 269 -13.45 9.79 -6.56
CA ILE A 269 -14.68 10.50 -6.22
C ILE A 269 -14.33 11.97 -5.94
N THR A 270 -15.08 12.90 -6.52
CA THR A 270 -15.05 14.32 -6.19
C THR A 270 -16.43 14.74 -5.74
N ALA A 271 -16.55 15.42 -4.60
CA ALA A 271 -17.82 15.82 -4.03
C ALA A 271 -17.78 17.29 -3.58
N SER A 272 -18.84 18.04 -3.86
CA SER A 272 -19.07 19.41 -3.39
C SER A 272 -20.46 19.58 -2.76
N GLY A 273 -20.61 20.55 -1.87
CA GLY A 273 -21.88 20.87 -1.21
C GLY A 273 -21.80 20.81 0.31
N SER A 274 -22.81 20.23 0.95
CA SER A 274 -22.87 20.09 2.41
C SER A 274 -23.53 18.79 2.87
N THR A 275 -23.03 18.22 3.96
CA THR A 275 -23.62 17.06 4.63
C THR A 275 -23.46 17.15 6.15
N ALA A 276 -24.33 16.55 6.95
CA ALA A 276 -24.14 16.54 8.40
C ALA A 276 -23.17 15.41 8.82
N LEU A 277 -23.40 14.19 8.31
CA LEU A 277 -22.61 12.99 8.61
C LEU A 277 -21.95 12.46 7.34
N LEU A 278 -20.62 12.49 7.31
CA LEU A 278 -19.82 12.00 6.19
C LEU A 278 -19.10 10.71 6.59
N THR A 279 -19.35 9.63 5.86
CA THR A 279 -18.59 8.39 5.98
C THR A 279 -17.80 8.15 4.71
N ILE A 280 -16.50 7.93 4.82
CA ILE A 280 -15.62 7.67 3.69
C ILE A 280 -14.84 6.39 3.95
N ASP A 281 -14.90 5.46 2.99
CA ASP A 281 -14.09 4.24 2.96
C ASP A 281 -13.34 4.18 1.63
N VAL A 282 -12.00 4.28 1.69
CA VAL A 282 -11.14 4.28 0.51
C VAL A 282 -10.10 3.18 0.61
N SER A 283 -10.05 2.33 -0.41
CA SER A 283 -9.07 1.24 -0.51
C SER A 283 -8.45 1.13 -1.91
N GLY A 284 -7.33 0.40 -2.01
CA GLY A 284 -6.61 0.22 -3.27
C GLY A 284 -5.80 1.46 -3.67
N ALA A 285 -5.88 1.86 -4.94
CA ALA A 285 -5.24 3.04 -5.52
C ALA A 285 -6.28 4.14 -5.81
N SER A 286 -7.17 4.38 -4.84
CA SER A 286 -8.34 5.25 -5.03
C SER A 286 -8.18 6.61 -4.33
N LYS A 287 -8.93 7.61 -4.79
CA LYS A 287 -8.87 8.97 -4.25
C LYS A 287 -10.25 9.59 -4.05
N VAL A 288 -10.45 10.22 -2.90
CA VAL A 288 -11.64 11.03 -2.61
C VAL A 288 -11.21 12.49 -2.44
N LEU A 289 -11.86 13.40 -3.16
CA LEU A 289 -11.67 14.85 -3.09
C LEU A 289 -12.98 15.49 -2.62
N GLY A 290 -13.06 15.78 -1.33
CA GLY A 290 -14.22 16.37 -0.65
C GLY A 290 -13.87 17.66 0.11
N SER A 291 -12.81 18.38 -0.27
CA SER A 291 -12.48 19.68 0.33
C SER A 291 -13.57 20.74 0.11
N ASP A 292 -14.34 20.59 -0.97
CA ASP A 292 -15.49 21.45 -1.31
C ASP A 292 -16.82 20.92 -0.74
N LEU A 293 -16.78 19.81 0.01
CA LEU A 293 -17.92 19.23 0.70
C LEU A 293 -17.84 19.56 2.19
N ALA A 294 -18.64 20.53 2.64
CA ALA A 294 -18.70 20.88 4.05
C ALA A 294 -19.41 19.79 4.85
N SER A 295 -18.70 19.12 5.76
CA SER A 295 -19.26 18.14 6.70
C SER A 295 -19.21 18.64 8.14
N LYS A 296 -20.19 18.28 8.97
CA LYS A 296 -20.13 18.53 10.43
C LYS A 296 -19.30 17.46 11.12
N GLN A 297 -19.70 16.21 10.93
CA GLN A 297 -19.00 15.04 11.46
C GLN A 297 -18.50 14.18 10.32
N ALA A 298 -17.27 13.68 10.43
CA ALA A 298 -16.68 12.79 9.43
C ALA A 298 -16.05 11.56 10.09
N THR A 299 -16.33 10.39 9.52
CA THR A 299 -15.61 9.13 9.78
C THR A 299 -14.92 8.72 8.50
N VAL A 300 -13.59 8.62 8.53
CA VAL A 300 -12.78 8.37 7.33
C VAL A 300 -11.84 7.21 7.57
N GLU A 301 -11.99 6.17 6.77
CA GLU A 301 -11.11 5.01 6.74
C GLU A 301 -10.39 4.95 5.40
N THR A 302 -9.06 4.90 5.45
CA THR A 302 -8.24 4.75 4.25
C THR A 302 -7.25 3.61 4.43
N SER A 303 -7.18 2.72 3.43
CA SER A 303 -6.26 1.59 3.39
C SER A 303 -5.59 1.45 2.02
N GLY A 304 -4.45 0.75 1.95
CA GLY A 304 -3.70 0.58 0.70
C GLY A 304 -2.95 1.85 0.28
N ALA A 305 -2.97 2.17 -1.01
CA ALA A 305 -2.34 3.35 -1.61
C ALA A 305 -3.38 4.43 -1.96
N SER A 306 -4.15 4.85 -0.96
CA SER A 306 -5.32 5.71 -1.13
C SER A 306 -5.13 7.11 -0.54
N SER A 307 -6.01 8.05 -0.93
CA SER A 307 -6.03 9.39 -0.33
C SER A 307 -7.43 9.96 -0.21
N ALA A 308 -7.72 10.64 0.90
CA ALA A 308 -8.98 11.33 1.13
C ALA A 308 -8.71 12.78 1.57
N ASP A 309 -9.31 13.73 0.86
CA ASP A 309 -9.31 15.16 1.22
C ASP A 309 -10.71 15.54 1.67
N ILE A 310 -10.86 16.12 2.87
CA ILE A 310 -12.17 16.41 3.48
C ILE A 310 -12.21 17.80 4.11
N LYS A 311 -13.42 18.35 4.27
CA LYS A 311 -13.67 19.54 5.08
C LYS A 311 -14.65 19.22 6.21
N VAL A 312 -14.25 19.47 7.45
CA VAL A 312 -14.99 19.06 8.65
C VAL A 312 -14.97 20.15 9.74
N SER A 313 -16.11 20.39 10.40
CA SER A 313 -16.24 21.47 11.40
C SER A 313 -16.37 21.02 12.86
N ASP A 314 -16.98 19.87 13.14
CA ASP A 314 -17.38 19.51 14.51
C ASP A 314 -16.57 18.33 15.05
N SER A 315 -16.60 17.18 14.36
CA SER A 315 -15.86 15.99 14.79
C SER A 315 -15.26 15.19 13.65
N LEU A 316 -14.03 14.72 13.81
CA LEU A 316 -13.34 13.86 12.86
C LEU A 316 -12.83 12.59 13.56
N ASN A 317 -13.28 11.44 13.09
CA ASN A 317 -12.66 10.15 13.35
C ASN A 317 -11.93 9.70 12.06
N ALA A 318 -10.61 9.60 12.11
CA ALA A 318 -9.78 9.28 10.95
C ALA A 318 -8.88 8.07 11.22
N HIS A 319 -9.03 7.00 10.45
CA HIS A 319 -8.18 5.82 10.48
C HIS A 319 -7.41 5.67 9.16
N ALA A 320 -6.08 5.84 9.21
CA ALA A 320 -5.21 5.69 8.05
C ALA A 320 -4.28 4.48 8.23
N SER A 321 -4.40 3.48 7.35
CA SER A 321 -3.56 2.29 7.32
C SER A 321 -2.86 2.09 5.97
N GLY A 322 -1.75 1.35 5.96
CA GLY A 322 -0.99 1.07 4.73
C GLY A 322 -0.17 2.27 4.25
N ALA A 323 -0.25 2.63 2.98
CA ALA A 323 0.42 3.78 2.36
C ALA A 323 -0.60 4.89 2.01
N SER A 324 -1.53 5.17 2.93
CA SER A 324 -2.66 6.07 2.73
C SER A 324 -2.46 7.46 3.33
N HIS A 325 -3.20 8.46 2.83
CA HIS A 325 -3.09 9.85 3.27
C HIS A 325 -4.47 10.50 3.42
N ILE A 326 -4.82 10.93 4.63
CA ILE A 326 -6.02 11.73 4.92
C ILE A 326 -5.59 13.18 5.13
N ARG A 327 -6.14 14.12 4.34
CA ARG A 327 -5.99 15.55 4.57
C ARG A 327 -7.34 16.13 4.96
N TYR A 328 -7.35 16.97 5.99
CA TYR A 328 -8.57 17.64 6.40
C TYR A 328 -8.37 19.16 6.50
N VAL A 329 -9.42 19.90 6.18
CA VAL A 329 -9.52 21.36 6.37
C VAL A 329 -10.63 21.64 7.38
N GLY A 330 -10.44 22.66 8.21
CA GLY A 330 -11.37 23.07 9.26
C GLY A 330 -10.78 22.89 10.66
N SER A 331 -11.62 23.09 11.68
CA SER A 331 -11.23 23.05 13.09
C SER A 331 -12.23 22.22 13.90
N PRO A 332 -12.22 20.88 13.74
CA PRO A 332 -13.11 20.01 14.50
C PRO A 332 -12.85 20.14 16.00
N GLY A 333 -13.92 20.28 16.78
CA GLY A 333 -13.84 20.31 18.25
C GLY A 333 -13.45 18.97 18.86
N THR A 334 -13.74 17.86 18.17
CA THR A 334 -13.28 16.51 18.54
C THR A 334 -12.48 15.89 17.39
N LEU A 335 -11.27 15.44 17.68
CA LEU A 335 -10.38 14.83 16.69
C LEU A 335 -9.82 13.52 17.25
N ASP A 336 -10.30 12.41 16.70
CA ASP A 336 -9.77 11.07 16.96
C ASP A 336 -9.04 10.58 15.72
N VAL A 337 -7.78 10.16 15.88
CA VAL A 337 -6.95 9.76 14.76
C VAL A 337 -6.09 8.56 15.09
N ASP A 338 -6.33 7.49 14.34
CA ASP A 338 -5.53 6.28 14.37
C ASP A 338 -4.72 6.14 13.08
N ARG A 339 -3.46 5.73 13.22
CA ARG A 339 -2.51 5.62 12.12
C ARG A 339 -1.69 4.35 12.28
N SER A 340 -1.65 3.54 11.23
CA SER A 340 -0.84 2.33 11.18
C SER A 340 -0.05 2.22 9.87
N GLY A 341 1.10 1.57 9.92
CA GLY A 341 2.01 1.45 8.77
C GLY A 341 2.62 2.80 8.36
N ALA A 342 2.45 3.17 7.09
CA ALA A 342 2.87 4.47 6.53
C ALA A 342 1.69 5.44 6.33
N GLY A 343 0.56 5.20 6.99
CA GLY A 343 -0.62 6.04 6.94
C GLY A 343 -0.36 7.42 7.56
N THR A 344 -0.78 8.49 6.89
CA THR A 344 -0.67 9.85 7.40
C THR A 344 -2.02 10.53 7.48
N VAL A 345 -2.18 11.39 8.50
CA VAL A 345 -3.34 12.27 8.62
C VAL A 345 -2.85 13.66 8.99
N SER A 346 -3.09 14.64 8.14
CA SER A 346 -2.61 16.01 8.31
C SER A 346 -3.68 17.05 8.08
N GLN A 347 -3.60 18.14 8.84
CA GLN A 347 -4.44 19.31 8.64
C GLN A 347 -3.84 20.18 7.53
N GLN A 348 -4.67 20.69 6.63
CA GLN A 348 -4.29 21.76 5.71
C GLN A 348 -4.78 23.09 6.27
N THR A 349 -3.85 24.03 6.45
CA THR A 349 -4.18 25.43 6.75
C THR A 349 -4.80 26.06 5.51
N SER A 350 -6.00 26.65 5.65
CA SER A 350 -6.54 27.53 4.62
C SER A 350 -5.71 28.82 4.62
N ASN A 351 -4.99 29.07 3.52
CA ASN A 351 -4.31 30.35 3.29
C ASN A 351 -5.32 31.48 3.05
#